data_AF-W4KEK3-F1
#
_entry.id   AF-W4KEK3-F1
#
_cell.length_a   1.000
_cell.length_b   1.000
_cell.length_c   1.000
_cell.angle_alpha   90.00
_cell.angle_beta   90.00
_cell.angle_gamma   90.00
#
_symmetry.space_group_name_H-M   'P 1'
#
loop_
_entity.id
_entity.type
_entity.pdbx_description
1 polymer ?
#
loop_
_entity_poly.entity_id
_entity_poly.type
_entity_poly.pdbx_seq_one_letter_code
_entity_poly.pdbx_strand_id
1 'polypeptide(L)'
;MDQYEMDMLNQDVNNQIVVAEREKEPHSRARTTIMTGKVKHECNMRPRLSANYRRMIKARTQAANTSTRPIKRIEDALPGGRGGIIKLSSGVAPAAGFSEHIRPKIKPAKGQYERMARMPRNQLLDLLFGLYREREQWPLKVLREKTQQPEVYLKEVLSEIAFLHRSGEFNGSWELKGSFKGDGVKGEGGSITELYKREPPPDMDMPMADEDEDEDDDDDDDDDMEEVS
;
A
#
# COMPACT_ATOMS: atom_id res chain seq x y z
N MET A 1 30.52 -13.59 -56.58
CA MET A 1 29.08 -13.37 -56.85
C MET A 1 28.34 -14.65 -56.55
N ASP A 2 27.21 -14.57 -55.87
CA ASP A 2 26.33 -15.72 -55.69
C ASP A 2 25.49 -15.91 -56.95
N GLN A 3 25.42 -17.14 -57.43
CA GLN A 3 24.71 -17.51 -58.64
C GLN A 3 23.38 -18.16 -58.28
N TYR A 4 22.33 -17.77 -58.99
CA TYR A 4 20.98 -18.30 -58.85
C TYR A 4 20.56 -18.93 -60.17
N GLU A 5 19.96 -20.11 -60.07
CA GLU A 5 19.39 -20.85 -61.19
C GLU A 5 17.89 -20.57 -61.21
N MET A 6 17.37 -20.15 -62.35
CA MET A 6 15.93 -19.87 -62.52
C MET A 6 15.28 -21.06 -63.23
N ASP A 7 14.33 -21.69 -62.56
CA ASP A 7 13.47 -22.70 -63.17
C ASP A 7 12.14 -22.08 -63.52
N MET A 8 11.73 -22.19 -64.78
CA MET A 8 10.36 -21.89 -65.17
C MET A 8 9.47 -23.08 -64.81
N LEU A 9 8.57 -22.90 -63.85
CA LEU A 9 7.64 -23.94 -63.40
C LEU A 9 6.50 -24.11 -64.40
N ASN A 10 5.83 -23.00 -64.74
CA ASN A 10 4.74 -22.97 -65.71
C ASN A 10 5.07 -22.01 -66.84
N GLN A 11 5.03 -22.52 -68.07
CA GLN A 11 5.31 -21.74 -69.28
C GLN A 11 4.14 -20.88 -69.72
N ASP A 12 2.89 -21.22 -69.42
CA ASP A 12 1.74 -20.35 -69.68
C ASP A 12 0.73 -20.47 -68.55
N VAL A 13 0.57 -19.37 -67.81
CA VAL A 13 -0.41 -19.22 -66.73
C VAL A 13 -1.54 -18.33 -67.21
N ASN A 14 -2.78 -18.79 -67.11
CA ASN A 14 -3.95 -18.09 -67.66
C ASN A 14 -4.92 -17.58 -66.58
N ASN A 15 -4.80 -18.09 -65.35
CA ASN A 15 -5.72 -17.82 -64.24
C ASN A 15 -5.14 -16.89 -63.17
N GLN A 16 -4.00 -16.22 -63.44
CA GLN A 16 -3.37 -15.30 -62.49
C GLN A 16 -3.30 -13.88 -63.04
N ILE A 17 -3.74 -12.94 -62.21
CA ILE A 17 -3.74 -11.51 -62.50
C ILE A 17 -3.04 -10.75 -61.37
N VAL A 18 -2.35 -9.68 -61.73
CA VAL A 18 -1.69 -8.78 -60.79
C VAL A 18 -2.58 -7.56 -60.61
N VAL A 19 -2.95 -7.32 -59.35
CA VAL A 19 -3.81 -6.21 -58.95
C VAL A 19 -3.07 -5.42 -57.88
N ALA A 20 -2.87 -4.12 -58.12
CA ALA A 20 -2.13 -3.24 -57.23
C ALA A 20 -3.04 -2.15 -56.64
N GLU A 21 -2.70 -1.69 -55.44
CA GLU A 21 -3.34 -0.53 -54.82
C GLU A 21 -2.64 0.75 -55.32
N ARG A 22 -3.42 1.73 -55.80
CA ARG A 22 -2.89 3.06 -56.16
C ARG A 22 -2.61 3.85 -54.89
N GLU A 23 -1.57 4.68 -54.92
CA GLU A 23 -1.31 5.64 -53.85
C GLU A 23 -2.56 6.48 -53.54
N LYS A 24 -2.85 6.58 -52.25
CA LYS A 24 -4.04 7.23 -51.73
C LYS A 24 -3.88 8.74 -51.86
N GLU A 25 -4.86 9.42 -52.47
CA GLU A 25 -4.89 10.87 -52.47
C GLU A 25 -5.03 11.41 -51.02
N PRO A 26 -4.37 12.54 -50.66
CA PRO A 26 -4.20 12.99 -49.27
C PRO A 26 -5.48 13.17 -48.43
N HIS A 27 -6.68 13.12 -49.02
CA HIS A 27 -7.95 13.34 -48.31
C HIS A 27 -9.06 12.32 -48.63
N SER A 28 -8.80 11.27 -49.40
CA SER A 28 -9.82 10.26 -49.74
C SER A 28 -9.61 8.98 -48.93
N ARG A 29 -10.62 8.48 -48.21
CA ARG A 29 -10.57 7.17 -47.53
C ARG A 29 -10.75 5.97 -48.48
N ALA A 30 -11.09 6.22 -49.75
CA ALA A 30 -11.32 5.16 -50.72
C ALA A 30 -9.99 4.54 -51.15
N ARG A 31 -9.95 3.20 -51.14
CA ARG A 31 -8.85 2.43 -51.74
C ARG A 31 -9.16 2.25 -53.22
N THR A 32 -8.27 2.73 -54.08
CA THR A 32 -8.42 2.58 -55.53
C THR A 32 -7.51 1.46 -55.99
N THR A 33 -8.12 0.41 -56.53
CA THR A 33 -7.42 -0.77 -56.99
C THR A 33 -7.29 -0.74 -58.52
N ILE A 34 -6.11 -1.02 -59.05
CA ILE A 34 -5.83 -1.09 -60.49
C ILE A 34 -5.38 -2.50 -60.89
N MET A 35 -5.86 -2.97 -62.04
CA MET A 35 -5.34 -4.21 -62.64
C MET A 35 -4.06 -3.89 -63.41
N THR A 36 -2.92 -4.37 -62.92
CA THR A 36 -1.60 -4.09 -63.49
C THR A 36 -1.28 -4.99 -64.68
N GLY A 37 -1.75 -6.25 -64.68
CA GLY A 37 -1.50 -7.17 -65.78
C GLY A 37 -1.90 -8.62 -65.48
N LYS A 38 -1.55 -9.53 -66.40
CA LYS A 38 -1.72 -10.98 -66.24
C LYS A 38 -0.35 -11.63 -66.07
N VAL A 39 -0.24 -12.65 -65.22
CA VAL A 39 0.99 -13.43 -65.06
C VAL A 39 1.07 -14.41 -66.23
N LYS A 40 2.19 -14.43 -66.95
CA LYS A 40 2.40 -15.35 -68.08
C LYS A 40 3.27 -16.55 -67.70
N HIS A 41 4.38 -16.31 -67.00
CA HIS A 41 5.34 -17.34 -66.62
C HIS A 41 5.54 -17.34 -65.11
N GLU A 42 5.54 -18.52 -64.50
CA GLU A 42 5.95 -18.71 -63.12
C GLU A 42 7.38 -19.22 -63.08
N CYS A 43 8.24 -18.53 -62.34
CA CYS A 43 9.65 -18.87 -62.22
C CYS A 43 10.05 -18.98 -60.75
N ASN A 44 10.76 -20.05 -60.39
CA ASN A 44 11.38 -20.21 -59.10
C ASN A 44 12.89 -19.98 -59.22
N MET A 45 13.49 -19.32 -58.23
CA MET A 45 14.93 -19.09 -58.17
C MET A 45 15.55 -19.97 -57.10
N ARG A 46 16.41 -20.90 -57.51
CA ARG A 46 17.19 -21.76 -56.61
C ARG A 46 18.63 -21.25 -56.53
N PRO A 47 19.15 -20.93 -55.33
CA PRO A 47 20.54 -20.57 -55.19
C PRO A 47 21.44 -21.79 -55.44
N ARG A 48 22.57 -21.59 -56.13
CA ARG A 48 23.60 -22.62 -56.19
C ARG A 48 24.33 -22.70 -54.85
N LEU A 49 24.67 -23.92 -54.42
CA LEU A 49 25.27 -24.18 -53.11
C LEU A 49 26.75 -23.73 -53.05
N SER A 50 26.97 -22.42 -53.02
CA SER A 50 28.29 -21.78 -52.90
C SER A 50 28.75 -21.72 -51.43
N ALA A 51 30.06 -21.56 -51.21
CA ALA A 51 30.62 -21.35 -49.87
C ALA A 51 30.08 -20.06 -49.20
N ASN A 52 29.85 -19.01 -49.98
CA ASN A 52 29.28 -17.74 -49.49
C ASN A 52 27.80 -17.90 -49.13
N TYR A 53 27.02 -18.62 -49.95
CA TYR A 53 25.63 -18.92 -49.68
C TYR A 53 25.47 -19.72 -48.38
N ARG A 54 26.33 -20.72 -48.14
CA ARG A 54 26.35 -21.48 -46.88
C ARG A 54 26.62 -20.57 -45.66
N ARG A 55 27.58 -19.63 -45.79
CA ARG A 55 27.88 -18.65 -44.73
C ARG A 55 26.69 -17.75 -44.44
N MET A 56 26.02 -17.25 -45.47
CA MET A 56 24.83 -16.40 -45.35
C MET A 56 23.68 -17.15 -44.66
N ILE A 57 23.39 -18.39 -45.07
CA ILE A 57 22.35 -19.20 -44.44
C ILE A 57 22.68 -19.47 -42.98
N LYS A 58 23.94 -19.84 -42.66
CA LYS A 58 24.38 -20.02 -41.27
C LYS A 58 24.16 -18.76 -40.43
N ALA A 59 24.49 -17.58 -40.96
CA ALA A 59 24.27 -16.31 -40.27
C ALA A 59 22.79 -16.01 -40.04
N ARG A 60 21.92 -16.27 -41.03
CA ARG A 60 20.47 -16.11 -40.89
C ARG A 60 19.88 -17.07 -39.86
N THR A 61 20.29 -18.34 -39.90
CA THR A 61 19.87 -19.35 -38.93
C THR A 61 20.32 -18.97 -37.52
N GLN A 62 21.54 -18.47 -37.36
CA GLN A 62 22.00 -17.95 -36.07
C GLN A 62 21.14 -16.79 -35.60
N ALA A 63 20.92 -15.77 -36.42
CA ALA A 63 20.10 -14.61 -36.06
C ALA A 63 18.63 -14.98 -35.71
N ALA A 64 18.05 -15.96 -36.43
CA ALA A 64 16.70 -16.44 -36.17
C ALA A 64 16.62 -17.31 -34.90
N ASN A 65 17.67 -18.10 -34.61
CA ASN A 65 17.71 -18.98 -33.44
C ASN A 65 18.21 -18.27 -32.17
N THR A 66 18.86 -17.11 -32.30
CA THR A 66 19.15 -16.26 -31.15
C THR A 66 17.88 -15.57 -30.70
N SER A 67 17.28 -16.07 -29.61
CA SER A 67 16.10 -15.42 -29.00
C SER A 67 16.42 -13.98 -28.62
N THR A 68 15.52 -13.05 -28.95
CA THR A 68 15.60 -11.65 -28.53
C THR A 68 15.44 -11.50 -27.01
N ARG A 69 14.89 -12.52 -26.34
CA ARG A 69 14.74 -12.61 -24.88
C ARG A 69 15.38 -13.92 -24.39
N PRO A 70 16.67 -13.90 -24.01
CA PRO A 70 17.31 -15.07 -23.45
C PRO A 70 16.85 -15.29 -22.00
N ILE A 71 16.47 -16.53 -21.67
CA ILE A 71 16.31 -16.97 -20.28
C ILE A 71 17.71 -16.98 -19.67
N LYS A 72 17.95 -16.12 -18.68
CA LYS A 72 19.20 -16.13 -17.90
C LYS A 72 18.98 -16.94 -16.64
N ARG A 73 19.97 -17.75 -16.26
CA ARG A 73 19.94 -18.40 -14.95
C ARG A 73 20.08 -17.31 -13.88
N ILE A 74 19.31 -17.44 -12.81
CA ILE A 74 19.31 -16.49 -11.70
C ILE A 74 20.71 -16.38 -11.07
N GLU A 75 21.49 -17.47 -11.13
CA GLU A 75 22.89 -17.54 -10.68
C GLU A 75 23.81 -16.57 -11.44
N ASP A 76 23.53 -16.31 -12.72
CA ASP A 76 24.34 -15.42 -13.55
C ASP A 76 23.81 -13.97 -13.52
N ALA A 77 22.56 -13.79 -13.09
CA ALA A 77 21.88 -12.50 -13.11
C ALA A 77 22.07 -11.71 -11.80
N LEU A 78 22.35 -12.39 -10.69
CA LEU A 78 22.39 -11.77 -9.37
C LEU A 78 23.83 -11.58 -8.86
N PRO A 79 24.21 -10.38 -8.38
CA PRO A 79 25.48 -10.17 -7.69
C PRO A 79 25.58 -11.09 -6.46
N GLY A 80 26.51 -12.05 -6.48
CA GLY A 80 26.68 -13.04 -5.41
C GLY A 80 26.32 -14.48 -5.79
N GLY A 81 25.92 -14.75 -7.04
CA GLY A 81 25.71 -16.09 -7.57
C GLY A 81 24.74 -16.92 -6.74
N ARG A 82 25.06 -18.22 -6.54
CA ARG A 82 24.25 -19.13 -5.70
C ARG A 82 24.07 -18.61 -4.26
N GLY A 83 25.06 -17.89 -3.72
CA GLY A 83 24.99 -17.31 -2.38
C GLY A 83 24.00 -16.14 -2.27
N GLY A 84 23.73 -15.43 -3.36
CA GLY A 84 22.68 -14.41 -3.41
C GLY A 84 21.28 -15.02 -3.42
N ILE A 85 21.09 -16.12 -4.14
CA ILE A 85 19.81 -16.85 -4.22
C ILE A 85 19.41 -17.44 -2.86
N ILE A 86 20.35 -18.06 -2.16
CA ILE A 86 20.08 -18.65 -0.83
C ILE A 86 19.62 -17.55 0.14
N LYS A 87 20.25 -16.37 0.11
CA LYS A 87 19.89 -15.24 0.97
C LYS A 87 18.52 -14.62 0.65
N LEU A 88 18.12 -14.61 -0.63
CA LEU A 88 16.78 -14.18 -1.04
C LEU A 88 15.72 -15.18 -0.60
N SER A 89 15.98 -16.48 -0.77
CA SER A 89 15.04 -17.54 -0.39
C SER A 89 14.90 -17.72 1.12
N SER A 90 15.93 -17.39 1.90
CA SER A 90 15.92 -17.58 3.35
C SER A 90 15.31 -16.39 4.12
N GLY A 91 14.90 -15.32 3.44
CA GLY A 91 14.34 -14.11 4.09
C GLY A 91 15.35 -13.28 4.90
N VAL A 92 16.63 -13.66 4.91
CA VAL A 92 17.69 -13.01 5.70
C VAL A 92 18.39 -11.88 4.91
N ALA A 93 18.09 -11.74 3.62
CA ALA A 93 18.59 -10.60 2.84
C ALA A 93 17.87 -9.30 3.27
N PRO A 94 18.60 -8.19 3.52
CA PRO A 94 17.96 -6.90 3.66
C PRO A 94 17.20 -6.61 2.36
N ALA A 95 15.88 -6.60 2.44
CA ALA A 95 14.98 -6.33 1.32
C ALA A 95 15.12 -4.86 0.91
N ALA A 96 16.21 -4.53 0.20
CA ALA A 96 16.53 -3.19 -0.24
C ALA A 96 15.44 -2.56 -1.15
N GLY A 97 14.51 -3.38 -1.68
CA GLY A 97 13.40 -2.93 -2.52
C GLY A 97 12.04 -2.77 -1.82
N PHE A 98 11.86 -3.25 -0.59
CA PHE A 98 10.56 -3.16 0.10
C PHE A 98 10.41 -1.93 0.98
N SER A 99 11.50 -1.22 1.30
CA SER A 99 11.48 -0.02 2.15
C SER A 99 10.76 1.18 1.52
N GLU A 100 10.62 1.21 0.19
CA GLU A 100 10.02 2.34 -0.52
C GLU A 100 8.49 2.21 -0.66
N HIS A 101 7.98 0.99 -0.83
CA HIS A 101 6.54 0.77 -1.02
C HIS A 101 5.77 0.75 0.30
N ILE A 102 6.39 0.22 1.37
CA ILE A 102 5.82 0.23 2.72
C ILE A 102 6.88 0.84 3.63
N ARG A 103 6.74 2.15 3.88
CA ARG A 103 7.46 2.79 4.98
C ARG A 103 6.86 2.24 6.28
N PRO A 104 7.57 1.42 7.06
CA PRO A 104 7.05 1.03 8.36
C PRO A 104 6.82 2.31 9.16
N LYS A 105 5.59 2.50 9.67
CA LYS A 105 5.30 3.59 10.60
C LYS A 105 6.29 3.44 11.75
N ILE A 106 7.23 4.36 11.85
CA ILE A 106 8.21 4.41 12.94
C ILE A 106 7.37 4.51 14.22
N LYS A 107 7.24 3.41 14.96
CA LYS A 107 6.59 3.42 16.26
C LYS A 107 7.42 4.38 17.12
N PRO A 108 6.88 5.53 17.58
CA PRO A 108 7.64 6.40 18.45
C PRO A 108 8.07 5.58 19.66
N ALA A 109 9.35 5.66 20.03
CA ALA A 109 9.91 4.90 21.13
C ALA A 109 9.00 5.06 22.37
N LYS A 110 8.48 3.95 22.89
CA LYS A 110 7.64 3.88 24.11
C LYS A 110 8.50 4.22 25.35
N GLY A 111 9.05 5.43 25.44
CA GLY A 111 10.28 5.64 26.21
C GLY A 111 10.35 6.83 27.16
N GLN A 112 9.34 7.71 27.27
CA GLN A 112 9.44 8.87 28.18
C GLN A 112 8.14 9.25 28.92
N TYR A 113 6.96 8.86 28.44
CA TYR A 113 5.70 9.32 29.04
C TYR A 113 5.35 8.67 30.39
N GLU A 114 5.86 7.47 30.67
CA GLU A 114 5.61 6.76 31.94
C GLU A 114 6.42 7.29 33.14
N ARG A 115 7.36 8.22 32.91
CA ARG A 115 8.19 8.83 33.98
C ARG A 115 7.65 10.15 34.51
N MET A 116 6.45 10.56 34.11
CA MET A 116 5.84 11.80 34.60
C MET A 116 5.39 11.61 36.06
N ALA A 117 5.94 12.43 36.96
CA ALA A 117 5.51 12.46 38.35
C ALA A 117 4.07 12.96 38.46
N ARG A 118 3.25 12.30 39.30
CA ARG A 118 1.86 12.70 39.54
C ARG A 118 1.84 14.07 40.22
N MET A 119 1.17 15.04 39.61
CA MET A 119 0.87 16.31 40.26
C MET A 119 -0.21 16.12 41.33
N PRO A 120 -0.21 16.93 42.40
CA PRO A 120 -1.26 16.90 43.41
C PRO A 120 -2.64 17.23 42.77
N ARG A 121 -3.68 16.47 43.16
CA ARG A 121 -5.02 16.53 42.57
C ARG A 121 -5.58 17.95 42.43
N ASN A 122 -5.38 18.79 43.45
CA ASN A 122 -5.87 20.17 43.46
C ASN A 122 -5.28 21.02 42.32
N GLN A 123 -3.97 20.90 42.09
CA GLN A 123 -3.27 21.63 41.02
C GLN A 123 -3.67 21.14 39.64
N LEU A 124 -3.95 19.84 39.50
CA LEU A 124 -4.45 19.26 38.25
C LEU A 124 -5.87 19.75 37.93
N LEU A 125 -6.74 19.87 38.93
CA LEU A 125 -8.10 20.41 38.74
C LEU A 125 -8.09 21.86 38.25
N ASP A 126 -7.28 22.73 38.87
CA ASP A 126 -7.15 24.12 38.44
C ASP A 126 -6.70 24.24 36.98
N LEU A 127 -5.73 23.41 36.58
CA LEU A 127 -5.24 23.34 35.21
C LEU A 127 -6.33 22.82 34.24
N LEU A 128 -7.06 21.76 34.62
CA LEU A 128 -8.14 21.19 33.81
C LEU A 128 -9.27 22.20 33.60
N PHE A 129 -9.73 22.89 34.65
CA PHE A 129 -10.75 23.92 34.51
C PHE A 129 -10.29 25.09 33.64
N GLY A 130 -9.00 25.45 33.68
CA GLY A 130 -8.41 26.41 32.75
C GLY A 130 -8.52 25.96 31.28
N LEU A 131 -8.22 24.69 31.01
CA LEU A 131 -8.33 24.11 29.66
C LEU A 131 -9.78 24.01 29.17
N TYR A 132 -10.72 23.67 30.06
CA TYR A 132 -12.14 23.57 29.73
C TYR A 132 -12.81 24.93 29.46
N ARG A 133 -12.22 26.03 29.93
CA ARG A 133 -12.65 27.39 29.53
C ARG A 133 -12.26 27.74 28.10
N GLU A 134 -11.15 27.19 27.61
CA GLU A 134 -10.68 27.40 26.24
C GLU A 134 -11.53 26.61 25.24
N ARG A 135 -11.79 25.34 25.53
CA ARG A 135 -12.70 24.47 24.76
C ARG A 135 -13.53 23.58 25.66
N GLU A 136 -14.80 23.42 25.34
CA GLU A 136 -15.75 22.60 26.12
C GLU A 136 -15.40 21.11 26.14
N GLN A 137 -14.68 20.64 25.13
CA GLN A 137 -14.34 19.23 24.95
C GLN A 137 -12.89 19.02 24.55
N TRP A 138 -12.26 18.00 25.14
CA TRP A 138 -10.87 17.66 24.89
C TRP A 138 -10.66 16.14 24.74
N PRO A 139 -9.92 15.67 23.72
CA PRO A 139 -9.51 14.28 23.63
C PRO A 139 -8.40 13.97 24.65
N LEU A 140 -8.41 12.74 25.21
CA LEU A 140 -7.48 12.32 26.26
C LEU A 140 -6.00 12.51 25.88
N LYS A 141 -5.65 12.24 24.61
CA LYS A 141 -4.26 12.38 24.10
C LYS A 141 -3.74 13.82 24.23
N VAL A 142 -4.59 14.80 23.99
CA VAL A 142 -4.20 16.22 24.05
C VAL A 142 -4.17 16.70 25.50
N LEU A 143 -5.08 16.24 26.36
CA LEU A 143 -5.00 16.51 27.80
C LEU A 143 -3.72 15.91 28.40
N ARG A 144 -3.33 14.70 27.98
CA ARG A 144 -2.06 14.09 28.40
C ARG A 144 -0.86 14.94 28.00
N GLU A 145 -0.85 15.46 26.78
CA GLU A 145 0.24 16.31 26.28
C GLU A 145 0.30 17.67 27.00
N LYS A 146 -0.84 18.30 27.29
CA LYS A 146 -0.87 19.59 28.01
C LYS A 146 -0.57 19.46 29.51
N THR A 147 -1.06 18.39 30.16
CA THR A 147 -0.90 18.20 31.61
C THR A 147 0.37 17.43 31.98
N GLN A 148 0.98 16.72 31.01
CA GLN A 148 2.13 15.85 31.21
C GLN A 148 1.89 14.90 32.41
N GLN A 149 0.69 14.30 32.47
CA GLN A 149 0.30 13.34 33.52
C GLN A 149 0.06 11.94 32.92
N PRO A 150 0.28 10.86 33.69
CA PRO A 150 -0.01 9.50 33.22
C PRO A 150 -1.52 9.30 32.96
N GLU A 151 -1.86 8.54 31.92
CA GLU A 151 -3.25 8.37 31.45
C GLU A 151 -4.19 7.78 32.51
N VAL A 152 -3.68 6.86 33.34
CA VAL A 152 -4.46 6.23 34.41
C VAL A 152 -4.90 7.27 35.43
N TYR A 153 -3.97 8.10 35.92
CA TYR A 153 -4.27 9.14 36.91
C TYR A 153 -5.18 10.24 36.34
N LEU A 154 -4.97 10.59 35.07
CA LEU A 154 -5.81 11.57 34.39
C LEU A 154 -7.25 11.06 34.22
N LYS A 155 -7.45 9.77 33.90
CA LYS A 155 -8.78 9.15 33.83
C LYS A 155 -9.46 9.09 35.19
N GLU A 156 -8.75 8.78 36.27
CA GLU A 156 -9.31 8.78 37.64
C GLU A 156 -9.93 10.15 37.98
N VAL A 157 -9.16 11.23 37.80
CA VAL A 157 -9.62 12.59 38.11
C VAL A 157 -10.73 13.05 37.14
N LEU A 158 -10.63 12.71 35.84
CA LEU A 158 -11.64 13.07 34.84
C LEU A 158 -12.97 12.35 35.09
N SER A 159 -12.99 11.09 35.54
CA SER A 159 -14.23 10.36 35.87
C SER A 159 -15.05 11.05 36.98
N GLU A 160 -14.38 11.74 37.90
CA GLU A 160 -15.06 12.49 38.96
C GLU A 160 -15.76 13.75 38.42
N ILE A 161 -15.09 14.51 37.55
CA ILE A 161 -15.53 15.87 37.12
C ILE A 161 -16.16 15.95 35.73
N ALA A 162 -15.91 14.98 34.86
CA ALA A 162 -16.25 14.97 33.44
C ALA A 162 -16.95 13.66 33.03
N PHE A 163 -17.54 13.64 31.84
CA PHE A 163 -18.10 12.45 31.21
C PHE A 163 -17.41 12.19 29.86
N LEU A 164 -17.27 10.91 29.51
CA LEU A 164 -16.66 10.45 28.26
C LEU A 164 -17.72 10.24 27.19
N HIS A 165 -17.54 10.87 26.04
CA HIS A 165 -18.35 10.60 24.85
C HIS A 165 -17.90 9.27 24.21
N ARG A 166 -18.71 8.22 24.35
CA ARG A 166 -18.41 6.86 23.84
C ARG A 166 -18.77 6.64 22.37
N SER A 167 -19.57 7.54 21.78
CA SER A 167 -20.12 7.41 20.42
C SER A 167 -20.27 8.77 19.75
N GLY A 168 -20.29 8.77 18.41
CA GLY A 168 -20.49 9.99 17.60
C GLY A 168 -19.19 10.68 17.17
N GLU A 169 -19.33 11.88 16.59
CA GLU A 169 -18.20 12.68 16.07
C GLU A 169 -17.18 13.07 17.14
N PHE A 170 -17.60 13.03 18.41
CA PHE A 170 -16.78 13.34 19.57
C PHE A 170 -16.33 12.09 20.35
N ASN A 171 -16.36 10.91 19.72
CA ASN A 171 -15.89 9.67 20.35
C ASN A 171 -14.47 9.83 20.91
N GLY A 172 -14.32 9.54 22.20
CA GLY A 172 -13.04 9.62 22.92
C GLY A 172 -12.71 11.03 23.46
N SER A 173 -13.65 11.98 23.43
CA SER A 173 -13.52 13.28 24.08
C SER A 173 -14.16 13.30 25.48
N TRP A 174 -13.56 14.09 26.37
CA TRP A 174 -14.06 14.33 27.73
C TRP A 174 -14.69 15.72 27.80
N GLU A 175 -15.91 15.78 28.31
CA GLU A 175 -16.66 17.03 28.56
C GLU A 175 -16.97 17.17 30.05
N LEU A 176 -16.86 18.39 30.58
CA LEU A 176 -17.12 18.66 31.99
C LEU A 176 -18.61 18.45 32.34
N LYS A 177 -18.91 17.85 33.51
CA LYS A 177 -20.29 17.68 33.95
C LYS A 177 -20.97 19.04 34.14
N GLY A 178 -22.26 19.12 33.81
CA GLY A 178 -23.08 20.33 33.93
C GLY A 178 -23.09 20.96 35.34
N SER A 179 -22.84 20.17 36.39
CA SER A 179 -22.68 20.63 37.78
C SER A 179 -21.47 21.56 38.00
N PHE A 180 -20.47 21.51 37.12
CA PHE A 180 -19.27 22.34 37.16
C PHE A 180 -19.20 23.35 36.00
N LYS A 181 -20.18 23.32 35.08
CA LYS A 181 -20.31 24.24 33.93
C LYS A 181 -20.94 25.59 34.33
N GLY A 182 -21.45 25.71 35.57
CA GLY A 182 -22.06 26.92 36.12
C GLY A 182 -21.03 27.92 36.67
N ASP A 183 -21.33 29.21 36.49
CA ASP A 183 -20.59 30.43 36.82
C ASP A 183 -20.24 30.61 38.33
N GLY A 184 -19.56 29.63 38.93
CA GLY A 184 -19.21 29.58 40.35
C GLY A 184 -17.71 29.60 40.64
N VAL A 185 -16.84 29.72 39.63
CA VAL A 185 -15.39 29.84 39.82
C VAL A 185 -14.91 31.19 39.28
N LYS A 186 -15.42 32.26 39.89
CA LYS A 186 -14.72 33.55 39.88
C LYS A 186 -13.53 33.41 40.80
N GLY A 187 -12.35 33.56 40.22
CA GLY A 187 -11.10 33.52 40.96
C GLY A 187 -11.04 34.67 41.95
N GLU A 188 -11.17 34.34 43.23
CA GLU A 188 -10.48 34.98 44.35
C GLU A 188 -10.55 34.02 45.55
N GLY A 189 -9.37 33.53 45.99
CA GLY A 189 -9.02 33.25 47.39
C GLY A 189 -9.92 32.39 48.31
N GLY A 190 -10.97 31.72 47.82
CA GLY A 190 -11.89 30.95 48.65
C GLY A 190 -11.48 29.48 48.81
N SER A 191 -11.19 29.05 50.04
CA SER A 191 -10.84 27.68 50.42
C SER A 191 -11.88 26.65 49.91
N ILE A 192 -11.40 25.69 49.12
CA ILE A 192 -12.16 24.60 48.49
C ILE A 192 -12.57 23.48 49.48
N THR A 193 -12.39 23.71 50.78
CA THR A 193 -12.50 22.69 51.83
C THR A 193 -13.95 22.34 52.19
N GLU A 194 -14.92 23.21 51.90
CA GLU A 194 -16.30 23.03 52.39
C GLU A 194 -17.20 22.17 51.48
N LEU A 195 -16.81 21.91 50.23
CA LEU A 195 -17.63 21.09 49.33
C LEU A 195 -17.46 19.56 49.55
N TYR A 196 -16.38 19.15 50.24
CA TYR A 196 -16.03 17.74 50.45
C TYR A 196 -16.66 17.11 51.71
N LYS A 197 -17.57 17.81 52.41
CA LYS A 197 -18.20 17.33 53.66
C LYS A 197 -19.66 16.88 53.54
N ARG A 198 -20.22 16.83 52.33
CA ARG A 198 -21.60 16.38 52.16
C ARG A 198 -21.62 14.87 51.84
N GLU A 199 -22.04 14.09 52.82
CA GLU A 199 -22.21 12.63 52.76
C GLU A 199 -23.08 12.19 51.56
N PRO A 200 -22.85 10.97 51.03
CA PRO A 200 -23.63 10.45 49.90
C PRO A 200 -25.06 10.04 50.33
N PRO A 201 -26.08 10.22 49.48
CA PRO A 201 -27.41 9.65 49.70
C PRO A 201 -27.44 8.13 49.42
N PRO A 202 -28.38 7.39 50.04
CA PRO A 202 -28.40 5.92 50.02
C PRO A 202 -29.08 5.33 48.77
N ASP A 203 -28.58 4.15 48.40
CA ASP A 203 -29.20 3.05 47.64
C ASP A 203 -29.93 3.36 46.32
N MET A 204 -29.25 3.11 45.20
CA MET A 204 -29.87 2.71 43.95
C MET A 204 -29.14 1.45 43.45
N ASP A 205 -29.76 0.29 43.70
CA ASP A 205 -29.46 -0.99 43.08
C ASP A 205 -29.46 -0.84 41.55
N MET A 206 -28.34 -1.16 40.91
CA MET A 206 -28.27 -1.46 39.48
C MET A 206 -27.64 -2.86 39.35
N PRO A 207 -28.31 -3.81 38.69
CA PRO A 207 -27.89 -5.20 38.67
C PRO A 207 -26.56 -5.36 37.93
N MET A 208 -25.66 -6.09 38.57
CA MET A 208 -24.50 -6.72 37.94
C MET A 208 -25.01 -7.61 36.79
N ALA A 209 -24.70 -7.22 35.56
CA ALA A 209 -24.73 -8.12 34.42
C ALA A 209 -23.27 -8.50 34.12
N ASP A 210 -22.98 -9.77 34.42
CA ASP A 210 -21.86 -10.56 33.93
C ASP A 210 -21.77 -10.56 32.39
N GLU A 211 -20.57 -10.88 31.89
CA GLU A 211 -20.28 -11.43 30.55
C GLU A 211 -20.48 -10.42 29.38
N ASP A 212 -19.52 -10.09 28.51
CA ASP A 212 -18.45 -10.85 27.87
C ASP A 212 -17.27 -9.93 27.47
N GLU A 213 -16.04 -10.33 27.79
CA GLU A 213 -14.81 -9.78 27.18
C GLU A 213 -14.44 -10.66 25.97
N ASP A 214 -14.99 -10.35 24.80
CA ASP A 214 -14.50 -10.90 23.53
C ASP A 214 -13.27 -10.07 23.08
N GLU A 215 -12.08 -10.54 23.46
CA GLU A 215 -10.83 -10.22 22.78
C GLU A 215 -10.74 -11.09 21.50
N ASP A 216 -11.33 -10.62 20.40
CA ASP A 216 -11.06 -11.18 19.07
C ASP A 216 -9.65 -10.75 18.61
N ASP A 217 -8.66 -11.57 18.96
CA ASP A 217 -7.31 -11.59 18.38
C ASP A 217 -7.33 -12.61 17.22
N ASP A 218 -7.89 -12.21 16.07
CA ASP A 218 -7.84 -12.99 14.82
C ASP A 218 -6.43 -12.90 14.21
N ASP A 219 -5.50 -13.71 14.71
CA ASP A 219 -4.29 -14.16 14.00
C ASP A 219 -4.64 -15.44 13.22
N ASP A 220 -5.27 -15.29 12.05
CA ASP A 220 -5.51 -16.38 11.09
C ASP A 220 -4.33 -16.42 10.09
N ASP A 221 -3.24 -17.07 10.50
CA ASP A 221 -2.09 -17.46 9.66
C ASP A 221 -2.26 -18.95 9.31
N ASP A 222 -3.12 -19.25 8.33
CA ASP A 222 -3.31 -20.60 7.77
C ASP A 222 -2.97 -20.59 6.27
N ASP A 223 -1.67 -20.60 5.96
CA ASP A 223 -1.15 -20.93 4.62
C ASP A 223 -0.82 -22.45 4.60
N ASP A 224 -1.87 -23.26 4.41
CA ASP A 224 -1.78 -24.70 4.15
C ASP A 224 -1.19 -24.93 2.74
N MET A 225 0.10 -25.26 2.71
CA MET A 225 0.83 -25.62 1.50
C MET A 225 0.38 -26.99 0.98
N GLU A 226 -0.40 -27.00 -0.12
CA GLU A 226 -0.56 -28.23 -0.91
C GLU A 226 0.76 -28.57 -1.67
N GLU A 227 1.36 -29.67 -1.24
CA GLU A 227 2.45 -30.38 -1.91
C GLU A 227 1.91 -31.10 -3.15
N VAL A 228 2.15 -30.56 -4.35
CA VAL A 228 1.94 -31.30 -5.60
C VAL A 228 3.25 -31.92 -6.08
N SER A 229 3.26 -33.25 -6.10
CA SER A 229 4.29 -34.13 -6.69
C SER A 229 4.36 -34.02 -8.22
#